data_AF-A0A8H5M555-F1
#
_entry.id   AF-A0A8H5M555-F1
#
_cell.length_a   1.000
_cell.length_b   1.000
_cell.length_c   1.000
_cell.angle_alpha   90.00
_cell.angle_beta   90.00
_cell.angle_gamma   90.00
#
_symmetry.space_group_name_H-M   'P 1'
#
loop_
_entity.id
_entity.type
_entity.pdbx_description
1 polymer ?
#
loop_
_entity_poly.entity_id
_entity_poly.type
_entity_poly.pdbx_seq_one_letter_code
_entity_poly.pdbx_strand_id
1 'polypeptide(L)' 'MKKKVLLMGASGSGKTSMRSLIFSNNPASLTARLGATIDVEQNHVRFLGDLILNLWDCGGQDAFMDSYLT' A
#
# COMPACT_ATOMS: atom_id res chain seq x y z
N MET A 1 -5.10 -5.38 18.87
CA MET A 1 -6.00 -4.27 18.36
C MET A 1 -5.90 -4.14 16.84
N LYS A 2 -6.99 -4.07 16.06
CA LYS A 2 -6.93 -3.94 14.58
C LYS A 2 -7.07 -2.48 14.13
N LYS A 3 -6.18 -2.02 13.25
CA LYS A 3 -6.17 -0.65 12.70
C LYS A 3 -6.11 -0.68 11.17
N LYS A 4 -6.97 0.11 10.53
CA LYS A 4 -6.92 0.34 9.08
C LYS A 4 -5.96 1.49 8.79
N VAL A 5 -5.08 1.31 7.81
CA VAL A 5 -4.14 2.32 7.33
C VAL A 5 -4.34 2.45 5.82
N LEU A 6 -4.69 3.65 5.37
CA LEU A 6 -4.84 3.98 3.96
C LEU A 6 -3.51 4.48 3.41
N LEU A 7 -2.98 3.82 2.38
CA LEU A 7 -1.84 4.29 1.60
C LEU A 7 -2.41 4.89 0.32
N MET A 8 -2.71 6.18 0.36
CA MET A 8 -3.22 6.96 -0.77
C MET A 8 -2.18 7.95 -1.28
N GLY A 9 -2.34 8.38 -2.54
CA GLY A 9 -1.44 9.30 -3.21
C GLY A 9 -1.36 9.00 -4.70
N ALA A 10 -0.91 9.97 -5.49
CA ALA A 10 -0.84 9.88 -6.94
C ALA A 10 -0.06 8.65 -7.45
N SER A 11 -0.37 8.17 -8.65
CA SER A 11 0.37 7.09 -9.30
C SER A 11 1.87 7.42 -9.36
N GLY A 12 2.74 6.44 -9.12
CA GLY A 12 4.19 6.64 -9.09
C GLY A 12 4.77 7.27 -7.81
N SER A 13 3.95 7.67 -6.84
CA SER A 13 4.44 8.27 -5.58
C SER A 13 5.17 7.31 -4.61
N GLY A 14 5.32 6.02 -4.97
CA GLY A 14 6.09 5.05 -4.20
C GLY A 14 5.33 4.36 -3.04
N LYS A 15 4.00 4.37 -3.03
CA LYS A 15 3.15 3.74 -1.98
C LYS A 15 3.47 2.25 -1.77
N THR A 16 3.38 1.48 -2.85
CA THR A 16 3.67 0.04 -2.88
C THR A 16 5.12 -0.24 -2.56
N SER A 17 6.04 0.62 -3.02
CA SER A 17 7.47 0.52 -2.69
C SER A 17 7.70 0.65 -1.18
N MET A 18 7.09 1.65 -0.52
CA MET A 18 7.17 1.81 0.94
C MET A 18 6.55 0.63 1.68
N ARG A 19 5.36 0.16 1.26
CA ARG A 19 4.70 -1.01 1.84
C ARG A 19 5.60 -2.24 1.76
N SER A 20 6.17 -2.47 0.59
CA SER A 20 7.00 -3.64 0.30
C SER A 20 8.33 -3.63 1.07
N LEU A 21 8.95 -2.46 1.18
CA LEU A 21 10.18 -2.26 1.95
C LEU A 21 9.96 -2.51 3.44
N ILE A 22 8.92 -1.89 4.03
CA ILE A 22 8.70 -1.90 5.49
C ILE A 22 8.06 -3.22 5.96
N PHE A 23 7.10 -3.75 5.20
CA PHE A 23 6.24 -4.84 5.67
C PHE A 23 6.41 -6.16 4.91
N SER A 24 7.27 -6.20 3.89
CA SER A 24 7.54 -7.43 3.12
C SER A 24 9.04 -7.72 2.95
N ASN A 25 9.91 -6.94 3.60
CA ASN A 25 11.37 -7.07 3.55
C ASN A 25 11.94 -7.08 2.12
N ASN A 26 11.28 -6.40 1.18
CA ASN A 26 11.82 -6.28 -0.17
C ASN A 26 12.89 -5.18 -0.20
N PRO A 27 14.10 -5.46 -0.69
CA PRO A 27 15.14 -4.45 -0.82
C PRO A 27 14.71 -3.35 -1.80
N ALA A 28 15.17 -2.12 -1.54
CA ALA A 28 14.82 -0.96 -2.35
C ALA A 28 15.12 -1.17 -3.85
N SER A 29 16.20 -1.87 -4.18
CA SER A 29 16.58 -2.19 -5.56
C SER A 29 15.54 -3.01 -6.34
N LEU A 30 14.69 -3.79 -5.67
CA LEU A 30 13.65 -4.58 -6.30
C LEU A 30 12.33 -3.82 -6.46
N THR A 31 12.17 -2.65 -5.82
CA THR A 31 10.93 -1.87 -5.91
C THR A 31 10.67 -1.32 -7.32
N ALA A 32 11.71 -1.15 -8.14
CA ALA A 32 11.57 -0.75 -9.55
C ALA A 32 10.84 -1.80 -10.41
N ARG A 33 10.69 -3.04 -9.93
CA ARG A 33 9.95 -4.11 -10.61
C ARG A 33 8.48 -4.16 -10.20
N LEU A 34 8.07 -3.36 -9.21
CA LEU A 34 6.68 -3.31 -8.77
C LEU A 34 5.84 -2.61 -9.85
N GLY A 35 4.78 -3.29 -10.29
CA GLY A 35 3.82 -2.72 -11.23
C GLY A 35 2.93 -1.66 -10.57
N ALA A 36 2.07 -1.04 -11.38
CA ALA A 36 1.00 -0.20 -10.86
C ALA A 36 0.02 -1.05 -10.05
N THR A 37 -0.31 -0.61 -8.83
CA THR A 37 -1.41 -1.18 -8.05
C THR A 37 -2.73 -0.87 -8.74
N ILE A 38 -3.51 -1.92 -8.98
CA ILE A 38 -4.84 -1.86 -9.58
C ILE A 38 -5.87 -1.85 -8.45
N ASP A 39 -6.76 -0.85 -8.44
CA ASP A 39 -7.77 -0.68 -7.38
C ASP A 39 -7.12 -0.74 -5.97
N VAL A 40 -7.66 -1.48 -5.00
CA VAL A 40 -7.11 -1.57 -3.64
C VAL A 40 -6.49 -2.94 -3.35
N GLU A 41 -5.19 -2.97 -3.09
CA GLU A 41 -4.51 -4.12 -2.52
C GLU A 41 -4.56 -4.10 -0.98
N GLN A 42 -5.10 -5.16 -0.38
CA GLN A 42 -5.19 -5.30 1.07
C GLN A 42 -4.11 -6.22 1.62
N ASN A 43 -3.45 -5.80 2.69
CA ASN A 43 -2.46 -6.61 3.38
C ASN A 43 -2.67 -6.55 4.90
N HIS A 44 -2.61 -7.71 5.56
CA HIS A 44 -2.73 -7.82 7.01
C HIS A 44 -1.37 -8.15 7.62
N VAL A 45 -0.86 -7.24 8.45
CA VAL A 45 0.46 -7.37 9.06
C VAL A 45 0.33 -7.28 10.56
N ARG A 46 0.92 -8.25 11.27
CA ARG A 46 1.13 -8.15 12.72
C ARG A 46 2.36 -7.27 12.95
N PHE A 47 2.19 -6.22 13.71
CA PHE A 47 3.21 -5.21 13.95
C PHE A 47 3.29 -4.92 15.45
N LEU A 48 4.50 -4.79 16.01
CA LEU A 48 4.72 -4.47 17.43
C LEU A 48 3.81 -5.25 18.41
N GLY A 49 3.88 -6.59 18.39
CA GLY A 49 3.14 -7.45 19.32
C GLY A 49 1.73 -7.84 18.80
N ASP A 50 0.68 -7.30 19.42
CA ASP A 50 -0.73 -7.65 19.14
C ASP A 50 -1.46 -6.62 18.25
N LEU A 51 -0.77 -5.55 17.84
CA LEU A 51 -1.31 -4.59 16.87
C LEU A 51 -1.34 -5.24 15.49
N ILE A 52 -2.51 -5.22 14.87
CA ILE A 52 -2.73 -5.72 13.51
C ILE A 52 -3.04 -4.53 12.62
N LEU A 53 -2.16 -4.28 11.64
CA LEU A 53 -2.36 -3.28 10.61
C LEU A 53 -3.06 -3.92 9.40
N ASN A 54 -4.15 -3.31 8.97
CA ASN A 54 -4.81 -3.59 7.71
C ASN A 54 -4.44 -2.48 6.73
N LEU A 55 -3.37 -2.73 5.96
CA LEU A 55 -2.83 -1.82 4.98
C LEU A 55 -3.68 -1.89 3.71
N TRP A 56 -4.16 -0.74 3.26
CA TRP A 56 -4.93 -0.59 2.02
C TRP A 56 -4.06 0.23 1.08
N ASP A 57 -3.38 -0.45 0.18
CA ASP A 57 -2.56 0.15 -0.86
C ASP A 57 -3.47 0.51 -2.04
N CYS A 58 -3.80 1.79 -2.15
CA CYS A 58 -4.77 2.28 -3.12
C CYS A 58 -4.06 2.67 -4.42
N GLY A 59 -4.52 2.11 -5.55
CA GLY A 59 -4.10 2.46 -6.90
C GLY A 59 -4.25 3.96 -7.12
N GLY A 60 -3.16 4.64 -7.45
CA GLY A 60 -3.11 6.11 -7.51
C GLY A 60 -3.41 6.70 -8.88
N GLN A 61 -3.87 5.89 -9.85
CA GLN A 61 -4.25 6.40 -11.16
C GLN A 61 -5.57 7.16 -11.04
N ASP A 62 -5.74 8.23 -11.83
CA ASP A 62 -6.88 9.15 -11.73
C ASP A 62 -8.23 8.41 -11.74
N ALA A 63 -8.38 7.44 -12.66
CA ALA A 63 -9.59 6.62 -12.77
C ALA A 63 -9.96 5.88 -11.47
N PHE A 64 -8.98 5.44 -10.69
CA PHE A 64 -9.23 4.81 -9.38
C PHE A 64 -9.44 5.85 -8.28
N MET A 65 -8.65 6.92 -8.27
CA MET A 65 -8.76 7.99 -7.27
C MET A 65 -10.15 8.64 -7.28
N ASP A 66 -10.72 8.87 -8.45
CA ASP A 66 -12.08 9.39 -8.61
C ASP A 66 -13.11 8.45 -7.96
N SER A 67 -12.95 7.13 -8.15
CA SER A 67 -13.84 6.10 -7.59
C SER A 67 -13.77 5.98 -6.07
N TYR A 68 -12.69 6.43 -5.43
CA TYR A 68 -12.54 6.37 -3.97
C TYR A 68 -13.15 7.56 -3.25
N LEU A 69 -13.36 8.66 -3.97
CA LEU A 69 -13.80 9.94 -3.44
C LEU A 69 -15.24 10.30 -3.85
N THR A 70 -15.87 9.44 -4.66
CA THR A 70 -17.29 9.48 -4.99
C THR A 70 -18.06 8.48 -4.13
#